data_AF-A0A353BUF6-F1
#
_entry.id   AF-A0A353BUF6-F1
#
_cell.length_a   1.000
_cell.length_b   1.000
_cell.length_c   1.000
_cell.angle_alpha   90.00
_cell.angle_beta   90.00
_cell.angle_gamma   90.00
#
_symmetry.space_group_name_H-M   'P 1'
#
loop_
_entity.id
_entity.type
_entity.pdbx_description
1 polymer ?
#
loop_
_entity_poly.entity_id
_entity_poly.type
_entity_poly.pdbx_seq_one_letter_code
_entity_poly.pdbx_strand_id
1 'polypeptide(L)'
;MKSEIIIKTSPGGSCHLVIHPIKAAEIGLRKEKFTVISFGNQKCYVKIVINDQISPEHLLLSEKLITAFQLPDYPVYEISFAHQELVIGPYIGLLLSKESRRLTPSSLKKMLVYAREYSTLHGVLVVFALDKVNRAERFIEGYGYDPIRNGWREGEFPYPSAIYRTVGLSEEWKNHFLSAIGDNIFNSRYFNKWQMYQWFSNDRVLSPHIPYTVLYSSPQDVLAMLEKFQKVYLKPVSGLRGHGIVRISAANPLFIFKYHENHENYSITLENSNKARQYIQEHFAHGRYLIQQAVDLLEHQGGVVDFRCVVQKDQFNVWICRAIIGRAGGKGSIVSNISSGGSAFPAQELLKKVLAVPEKDVFAIEEKITALALNVCNTLNDYGIHCGTLGLDIGVDKTGQLWLIEINNRDPDPTIALDIQDQELYHALKTGPLFYAKFLAGF
;
A
#
# COMPACT_ATOMS: atom_id res chain seq x y z
N MET A 1 -8.31 -0.80 26.42
CA MET A 1 -9.65 -0.64 25.79
C MET A 1 -9.72 0.77 25.24
N LYS A 2 -10.36 0.95 24.08
CA LYS A 2 -10.40 2.23 23.33
C LYS A 2 -11.82 2.78 23.42
N SER A 3 -11.95 4.09 23.57
CA SER A 3 -13.25 4.75 23.70
C SER A 3 -13.26 6.08 22.99
N GLU A 4 -14.38 6.38 22.33
CA GLU A 4 -14.67 7.69 21.74
C GLU A 4 -14.84 8.78 22.82
N ILE A 5 -14.45 10.00 22.49
CA ILE A 5 -14.50 11.17 23.37
C ILE A 5 -14.49 12.48 22.59
N ILE A 6 -15.16 13.49 23.13
CA ILE A 6 -15.08 14.89 22.68
C ILE A 6 -14.22 15.66 23.68
N ILE A 7 -13.19 16.34 23.17
CA ILE A 7 -12.32 17.17 23.99
C ILE A 7 -12.99 18.54 24.20
N LYS A 8 -13.01 19.00 25.46
CA LYS A 8 -13.46 20.34 25.83
C LYS A 8 -12.43 21.00 26.73
N THR A 9 -12.53 22.31 26.87
CA THR A 9 -11.62 23.10 27.71
C THR A 9 -12.09 23.12 29.15
N SER A 10 -11.17 22.90 30.09
CA SER A 10 -11.34 23.14 31.52
C SER A 10 -10.59 24.41 31.93
N PRO A 11 -11.25 25.36 32.62
CA PRO A 11 -10.56 26.54 33.14
C PRO A 11 -9.56 26.17 34.24
N GLY A 12 -8.41 26.86 34.26
CA GLY A 12 -7.41 26.72 35.33
C GLY A 12 -5.96 26.69 34.84
N GLY A 13 -5.03 27.17 35.67
CA GLY A 13 -3.62 27.37 35.28
C GLY A 13 -2.70 26.15 35.38
N SER A 14 -3.15 25.04 35.99
CA SER A 14 -2.34 23.82 36.15
C SER A 14 -2.68 22.78 35.08
N CYS A 15 -1.69 22.00 34.61
CA CYS A 15 -1.92 20.92 33.64
C CYS A 15 -2.75 19.79 34.29
N HIS A 16 -4.00 19.66 33.87
CA HIS A 16 -4.91 18.64 34.40
C HIS A 16 -5.87 18.15 33.32
N LEU A 17 -6.39 16.94 33.54
CA LEU A 17 -7.53 16.39 32.81
C LEU A 17 -8.68 16.11 33.78
N VAL A 18 -9.91 16.28 33.30
CA VAL A 18 -11.14 15.90 34.01
C VAL A 18 -11.87 14.85 33.19
N ILE A 19 -12.16 13.71 33.80
CA ILE A 19 -12.79 12.56 33.14
C ILE A 19 -13.91 11.99 34.01
N HIS A 20 -14.99 11.56 33.36
CA HIS A 20 -16.12 10.94 34.03
C HIS A 20 -15.74 9.56 34.59
N PRO A 21 -16.18 9.15 35.79
CA PRO A 21 -15.82 7.85 36.38
C PRO A 21 -16.17 6.64 35.50
N ILE A 22 -17.30 6.66 34.78
CA ILE A 22 -17.67 5.58 33.85
C ILE A 22 -16.62 5.46 32.73
N LYS A 23 -16.24 6.59 32.13
CA LYS A 23 -15.28 6.63 31.03
C LYS A 23 -13.87 6.24 31.50
N ALA A 24 -13.48 6.68 32.71
CA ALA A 24 -12.24 6.27 33.35
C ALA A 24 -12.20 4.74 33.56
N ALA A 25 -13.28 4.16 34.10
CA ALA A 25 -13.38 2.72 34.30
C ALA A 25 -13.32 1.92 32.98
N GLU A 26 -13.96 2.42 31.93
CA GLU A 26 -13.98 1.82 30.58
C GLU A 26 -12.58 1.66 29.99
N ILE A 27 -11.71 2.67 30.14
CA ILE A 27 -10.33 2.62 29.67
C ILE A 27 -9.37 1.98 30.67
N GLY A 28 -9.84 1.62 31.87
CA GLY A 28 -9.03 1.01 32.93
C GLY A 28 -8.30 1.99 33.86
N LEU A 29 -8.63 3.29 33.79
CA LEU A 29 -8.12 4.32 34.69
C LEU A 29 -8.92 4.28 36.02
N ARG A 30 -8.27 3.99 37.15
CA ARG A 30 -9.00 3.73 38.42
C ARG A 30 -8.50 4.53 39.62
N LYS A 31 -7.21 4.51 39.91
CA LYS A 31 -6.65 5.04 41.18
C LYS A 31 -5.55 6.07 40.97
N GLU A 32 -5.17 6.29 39.73
CA GLU A 32 -4.09 7.17 39.33
C GLU A 32 -4.49 8.62 39.60
N LYS A 33 -3.73 9.30 40.46
CA LYS A 33 -3.90 10.74 40.70
C LYS A 33 -3.18 11.58 39.64
N PHE A 34 -2.20 10.98 38.98
CA PHE A 34 -1.39 11.58 37.94
C PHE A 34 -1.09 10.56 36.87
N THR A 35 -0.87 11.05 35.65
CA THR A 35 -0.49 10.25 34.49
C THR A 35 0.34 11.09 33.54
N VAL A 36 0.99 10.43 32.58
CA VAL A 36 1.37 11.10 31.34
C VAL A 36 0.16 11.08 30.41
N ILE A 37 -0.11 12.20 29.74
CA ILE A 37 -1.03 12.28 28.61
C ILE A 37 -0.22 12.52 27.34
N SER A 38 -0.59 11.89 26.23
CA SER A 38 0.08 12.03 24.95
C SER A 38 -0.88 12.25 23.79
N PHE A 39 -0.39 13.00 22.81
CA PHE A 39 -1.05 13.25 21.53
C PHE A 39 0.04 13.40 20.46
N GLY A 40 -0.01 12.58 19.40
CA GLY A 40 1.06 12.57 18.41
C GLY A 40 2.38 12.10 19.02
N ASN A 41 3.44 12.90 18.84
CA ASN A 41 4.74 12.69 19.51
C ASN A 41 4.89 13.44 20.84
N GLN A 42 3.88 14.22 21.26
CA GLN A 42 3.97 15.08 22.42
C GLN A 42 3.46 14.38 23.67
N LYS A 43 4.08 14.70 24.82
CA LYS A 43 3.73 14.16 26.13
C LYS A 43 3.71 15.25 27.20
N CYS A 44 2.79 15.15 28.14
CA CYS A 44 2.73 16.05 29.30
C CYS A 44 2.35 15.28 30.57
N TYR A 45 2.96 15.60 31.70
CA TYR A 45 2.55 15.07 33.00
C TYR A 45 1.38 15.87 33.55
N VAL A 46 0.31 15.19 33.94
CA VAL A 46 -0.97 15.82 34.28
C VAL A 46 -1.58 15.22 35.53
N LYS A 47 -2.29 16.07 36.27
CA LYS A 47 -3.18 15.63 37.35
C LYS A 47 -4.49 15.10 36.77
N ILE A 48 -4.96 13.98 37.30
CA ILE A 48 -6.26 13.40 36.95
C ILE A 48 -7.30 13.90 37.95
N VAL A 49 -8.44 14.35 37.44
CA VAL A 49 -9.62 14.69 38.23
C VAL A 49 -10.78 13.82 37.75
N ILE A 50 -11.28 12.95 38.64
CA ILE A 50 -12.50 12.19 38.37
C ILE A 50 -13.69 13.06 38.80
N ASN A 51 -14.65 13.30 37.90
CA ASN A 51 -15.82 14.14 38.16
C ASN A 51 -17.06 13.54 37.49
N ASP A 52 -18.10 13.24 38.28
CA ASP A 52 -19.37 12.67 37.79
C ASP A 52 -20.37 13.72 37.27
N GLN A 53 -20.05 15.01 37.39
CA GLN A 53 -20.89 16.13 36.91
C GLN A 53 -20.64 16.49 35.44
N ILE A 54 -19.68 15.86 34.77
CA ILE A 54 -19.42 16.07 33.33
C ILE A 54 -20.02 14.94 32.51
N SER A 55 -20.31 15.18 31.23
CA SER A 55 -20.77 14.10 30.34
C SER A 55 -19.74 12.96 30.25
N PRO A 56 -20.15 11.68 30.25
CA PRO A 56 -19.28 10.54 29.96
C PRO A 56 -18.59 10.62 28.59
N GLU A 57 -19.14 11.38 27.65
CA GLU A 57 -18.58 11.59 26.31
C GLU A 57 -17.54 12.71 26.27
N HIS A 58 -17.30 13.41 27.38
CA HIS A 58 -16.36 14.52 27.43
C HIS A 58 -15.08 14.17 28.20
N LEU A 59 -13.94 14.62 27.65
CA LEU A 59 -12.68 14.74 28.37
C LEU A 59 -12.33 16.23 28.42
N LEU A 60 -12.32 16.81 29.62
CA LEU A 60 -11.93 18.20 29.77
C LEU A 60 -10.40 18.29 29.95
N LEU A 61 -9.74 19.10 29.15
CA LEU A 61 -8.31 19.39 29.26
C LEU A 61 -8.10 20.85 29.65
N SER A 62 -7.14 21.12 30.52
CA SER A 62 -6.75 22.51 30.82
C SER A 62 -6.35 23.27 29.56
N GLU A 63 -6.63 24.58 29.48
CA GLU A 63 -6.20 25.44 28.36
C GLU A 63 -4.73 25.27 28.00
N LYS A 64 -3.87 25.20 29.02
CA LYS A 64 -2.42 24.97 28.85
C LYS A 64 -2.09 23.69 28.07
N LEU A 65 -2.86 22.62 28.25
CA LEU A 65 -2.68 21.36 27.52
C LEU A 65 -3.18 21.47 26.08
N ILE A 66 -4.34 22.10 25.88
CA ILE A 66 -4.90 22.31 24.53
C ILE A 66 -3.94 23.12 23.68
N THR A 67 -3.39 24.22 24.23
CA THR A 67 -2.39 25.04 23.54
C THR A 67 -1.07 24.28 23.32
N ALA A 68 -0.58 23.55 24.33
CA ALA A 68 0.66 22.79 24.19
C ALA A 68 0.57 21.73 23.08
N PHE A 69 -0.54 20.98 23.05
CA PHE A 69 -0.79 19.92 22.07
C PHE A 69 -1.32 20.41 20.73
N GLN A 70 -1.68 21.69 20.63
CA GLN A 70 -2.37 22.27 19.46
C GLN A 70 -3.54 21.39 19.00
N LEU A 71 -4.32 20.89 19.96
CA LEU A 71 -5.40 19.94 19.69
C LEU A 71 -6.48 20.61 18.84
N PRO A 72 -6.84 20.04 17.67
CA PRO A 72 -8.00 20.48 16.92
C PRO A 72 -9.30 20.35 17.74
N ASP A 73 -10.21 21.30 17.58
CA ASP A 73 -11.48 21.38 18.33
C ASP A 73 -12.68 20.72 17.63
N TYR A 74 -12.49 20.30 16.39
CA TYR A 74 -13.49 19.68 15.52
C TYR A 74 -13.55 18.13 15.49
N PRO A 75 -12.50 17.35 15.83
CA PRO A 75 -12.55 15.89 15.78
C PRO A 75 -13.37 15.26 16.91
N VAL A 76 -13.91 14.07 16.63
CA VAL A 76 -14.17 13.07 17.68
C VAL A 76 -12.88 12.29 17.86
N TYR A 77 -12.39 12.20 19.10
CA TYR A 77 -11.16 11.49 19.43
C TYR A 77 -11.47 10.11 19.99
N GLU A 78 -10.48 9.25 19.97
CA GLU A 78 -10.41 8.06 20.81
C GLU A 78 -9.36 8.26 21.89
N ILE A 79 -9.60 7.63 23.03
CA ILE A 79 -8.65 7.55 24.12
C ILE A 79 -8.38 6.11 24.53
N SER A 80 -7.14 5.85 24.91
CA SER A 80 -6.73 4.60 25.53
C SER A 80 -5.83 4.88 26.73
N PHE A 81 -5.85 3.98 27.70
CA PHE A 81 -4.97 4.06 28.87
C PHE A 81 -4.22 2.75 29.03
N ALA A 82 -2.89 2.83 28.99
CA ALA A 82 -2.00 1.68 29.18
C ALA A 82 -0.65 2.16 29.73
N HIS A 83 0.01 1.35 30.56
CA HIS A 83 1.34 1.65 31.11
C HIS A 83 1.47 3.04 31.78
N GLN A 84 0.41 3.50 32.47
CA GLN A 84 0.35 4.84 33.09
C GLN A 84 0.44 6.02 32.10
N GLU A 85 0.03 5.79 30.85
CA GLU A 85 -0.07 6.80 29.81
C GLU A 85 -1.50 6.81 29.24
N LEU A 86 -2.11 8.00 29.19
CA LEU A 86 -3.37 8.25 28.50
C LEU A 86 -3.04 8.80 27.11
N VAL A 87 -3.38 8.05 26.07
CA VAL A 87 -3.12 8.43 24.68
C VAL A 87 -4.40 8.98 24.06
N ILE A 88 -4.32 10.14 23.44
CA ILE A 88 -5.37 10.75 22.61
C ILE A 88 -5.02 10.49 21.14
N GLY A 89 -5.97 9.99 20.36
CA GLY A 89 -5.76 9.73 18.94
C GLY A 89 -7.00 9.15 18.24
N PRO A 90 -6.83 8.34 17.19
CA PRO A 90 -5.58 8.19 16.43
C PRO A 90 -5.12 9.53 15.86
N TYR A 91 -3.81 9.72 15.74
CA TYR A 91 -3.26 10.88 15.02
C TYR A 91 -2.39 10.40 13.85
N ILE A 92 -2.92 10.55 12.63
CA ILE A 92 -2.34 10.03 11.40
C ILE A 92 -1.96 11.18 10.46
N GLY A 93 -0.73 11.12 9.96
CA GLY A 93 -0.25 11.99 8.89
C GLY A 93 -0.24 11.29 7.54
N LEU A 94 -0.72 11.96 6.51
CA LEU A 94 -0.67 11.55 5.11
C LEU A 94 0.40 12.40 4.40
N LEU A 95 1.57 11.80 4.18
CA LEU A 95 2.66 12.45 3.45
C LEU A 95 2.48 12.19 1.95
N LEU A 96 1.88 13.17 1.25
CA LEU A 96 1.41 13.00 -0.13
C LEU A 96 2.36 13.54 -1.20
N SER A 97 3.21 14.51 -0.85
CA SER A 97 4.13 15.13 -1.80
C SER A 97 5.46 15.49 -1.12
N LYS A 98 6.49 15.70 -1.94
CA LYS A 98 7.74 16.32 -1.46
C LYS A 98 7.65 17.84 -1.36
N GLU A 99 6.76 18.43 -2.14
CA GLU A 99 6.67 19.87 -2.35
C GLU A 99 5.22 20.33 -2.15
N SER A 100 5.04 21.32 -1.30
CA SER A 100 3.74 21.87 -0.89
C SER A 100 2.96 22.50 -2.02
N ARG A 101 3.62 23.04 -3.05
CA ARG A 101 2.98 23.57 -4.27
C ARG A 101 2.09 22.54 -5.00
N ARG A 102 2.26 21.24 -4.73
CA ARG A 102 1.42 20.18 -5.30
C ARG A 102 0.10 19.99 -4.54
N LEU A 103 0.01 20.48 -3.30
CA LEU A 103 -1.20 20.46 -2.46
C LEU A 103 -2.14 21.62 -2.85
N THR A 104 -2.56 21.65 -4.11
CA THR A 104 -3.53 22.63 -4.63
C THR A 104 -4.94 22.35 -4.08
N PRO A 105 -5.87 23.32 -4.11
CA PRO A 105 -7.27 23.10 -3.71
C PRO A 105 -7.94 21.92 -4.44
N SER A 106 -7.63 21.73 -5.73
CA SER A 106 -8.14 20.60 -6.52
C SER A 106 -7.58 19.26 -6.02
N SER A 107 -6.30 19.20 -5.68
CA SER A 107 -5.69 17.99 -5.12
C SER A 107 -6.27 17.66 -3.73
N LEU A 108 -6.44 18.66 -2.86
CA LEU A 108 -7.04 18.49 -1.53
C LEU A 108 -8.49 18.02 -1.62
N LYS A 109 -9.27 18.56 -2.56
CA LYS A 109 -10.64 18.06 -2.82
C LYS A 109 -10.63 16.57 -3.19
N LYS A 110 -9.68 16.11 -4.00
CA LYS A 110 -9.51 14.68 -4.30
C LYS A 110 -9.12 13.86 -3.06
N MET A 111 -8.43 14.45 -2.09
CA MET A 111 -8.02 13.76 -0.87
C MET A 111 -9.17 13.53 0.12
N LEU A 112 -10.31 14.21 -0.03
CA LEU A 112 -11.50 13.95 0.81
C LEU A 112 -11.93 12.48 0.79
N VAL A 113 -11.59 11.76 -0.29
CA VAL A 113 -11.83 10.32 -0.39
C VAL A 113 -11.22 9.51 0.77
N TYR A 114 -10.07 9.94 1.29
CA TYR A 114 -9.40 9.29 2.42
C TYR A 114 -10.16 9.47 3.74
N ALA A 115 -10.99 10.50 3.85
CA ALA A 115 -11.79 10.78 5.03
C ALA A 115 -13.22 10.23 4.93
N ARG A 116 -13.55 9.47 3.88
CA ARG A 116 -14.91 8.96 3.66
C ARG A 116 -15.39 8.04 4.80
N GLU A 117 -14.49 7.29 5.40
CA GLU A 117 -14.76 6.43 6.57
C GLU A 117 -14.30 7.06 7.90
N TYR A 118 -14.31 8.40 7.98
CA TYR A 118 -13.86 9.12 9.17
C TYR A 118 -14.65 8.75 10.43
N SER A 119 -15.96 8.42 10.32
CA SER A 119 -16.79 7.96 11.44
C SER A 119 -16.34 6.63 12.07
N THR A 120 -15.41 5.92 11.45
CA THR A 120 -14.79 4.69 11.99
C THR A 120 -13.32 4.92 12.32
N LEU A 121 -12.65 5.82 11.60
CA LEU A 121 -11.25 6.18 11.85
C LEU A 121 -11.10 7.03 13.12
N HIS A 122 -11.93 8.06 13.27
CA HIS A 122 -11.83 9.09 14.32
C HIS A 122 -10.45 9.79 14.36
N GLY A 123 -10.30 10.68 15.33
CA GLY A 123 -9.04 11.37 15.62
C GLY A 123 -8.66 12.39 14.56
N VAL A 124 -7.35 12.59 14.39
CA VAL A 124 -6.80 13.66 13.57
C VAL A 124 -6.15 13.07 12.31
N LEU A 125 -6.59 13.55 11.15
CA LEU A 125 -5.99 13.25 9.85
C LEU A 125 -5.37 14.53 9.29
N VAL A 126 -4.06 14.53 9.07
CA VAL A 126 -3.33 15.68 8.51
C VAL A 126 -2.69 15.30 7.18
N VAL A 127 -3.00 16.04 6.12
CA VAL A 127 -2.32 15.97 4.83
C VAL A 127 -1.19 16.98 4.81
N PHE A 128 0.01 16.54 4.43
CA PHE A 128 1.18 17.42 4.38
C PHE A 128 2.19 17.04 3.30
N ALA A 129 3.13 17.97 3.06
CA ALA A 129 4.24 17.83 2.16
C ALA A 129 5.57 17.82 2.92
N LEU A 130 6.58 17.16 2.37
CA LEU A 130 7.88 16.97 3.05
C LEU A 130 8.62 18.29 3.31
N ASP A 131 8.53 19.26 2.40
CA ASP A 131 9.12 20.61 2.53
C ASP A 131 8.45 21.48 3.61
N LYS A 132 7.33 21.03 4.16
CA LYS A 132 6.59 21.68 5.24
C LYS A 132 6.78 21.02 6.60
N VAL A 133 7.74 20.11 6.69
CA VAL A 133 8.11 19.45 7.94
C VAL A 133 9.26 20.22 8.60
N ASN A 134 8.99 20.84 9.74
CA ASN A 134 10.02 21.40 10.60
C ASN A 134 10.62 20.29 11.47
N ARG A 135 11.89 19.96 11.21
CA ARG A 135 12.61 18.87 11.90
C ARG A 135 13.02 19.24 13.33
N ALA A 136 13.40 20.49 13.55
CA ALA A 136 13.90 20.97 14.83
C ALA A 136 12.76 21.03 15.86
N GLU A 137 11.67 21.69 15.49
CA GLU A 137 10.52 21.90 16.38
C GLU A 137 9.55 20.71 16.37
N ARG A 138 9.71 19.77 15.42
CA ARG A 138 8.81 18.63 15.21
C ARG A 138 7.35 19.05 14.98
N PHE A 139 7.18 20.03 14.10
CA PHE A 139 5.89 20.50 13.60
C PHE A 139 5.77 20.32 12.09
N ILE A 140 4.53 20.31 11.62
CA ILE A 140 4.13 20.13 10.24
C ILE A 140 3.13 21.23 9.90
N GLU A 141 3.45 22.04 8.89
CA GLU A 141 2.45 22.86 8.23
C GLU A 141 1.69 21.99 7.21
N GLY A 142 0.36 22.01 7.26
CA GLY A 142 -0.44 21.15 6.40
C GLY A 142 -1.92 21.42 6.53
N TYR A 143 -2.72 20.39 6.25
CA TYR A 143 -4.17 20.49 6.25
C TYR A 143 -4.81 19.38 7.09
N GLY A 144 -5.50 19.75 8.16
CA GLY A 144 -6.28 18.85 8.99
C GLY A 144 -7.70 18.65 8.44
N TYR A 145 -8.21 17.43 8.47
CA TYR A 145 -9.59 17.14 8.05
C TYR A 145 -10.60 17.61 9.12
N ASP A 146 -11.47 18.54 8.77
CA ASP A 146 -12.59 19.01 9.58
C ASP A 146 -13.88 18.25 9.18
N PRO A 147 -14.39 17.34 10.03
CA PRO A 147 -15.58 16.55 9.74
C PRO A 147 -16.87 17.38 9.77
N ILE A 148 -16.89 18.52 10.49
CA ILE A 148 -18.06 19.41 10.57
C ILE A 148 -18.26 20.13 9.23
N ARG A 149 -17.15 20.60 8.64
CA ARG A 149 -17.17 21.28 7.33
C ARG A 149 -17.01 20.32 6.15
N ASN A 150 -16.72 19.05 6.42
CA ASN A 150 -16.32 18.05 5.44
C ASN A 150 -15.23 18.59 4.49
N GLY A 151 -14.15 19.09 5.07
CA GLY A 151 -13.15 19.88 4.35
C GLY A 151 -11.77 19.84 4.98
N TRP A 152 -10.77 20.31 4.25
CA TRP A 152 -9.40 20.44 4.73
C TRP A 152 -9.15 21.84 5.26
N ARG A 153 -8.63 21.97 6.48
CA ARG A 153 -8.27 23.26 7.11
C ARG A 153 -6.77 23.36 7.26
N GLU A 154 -6.23 24.44 6.71
CA GLU A 154 -4.82 24.77 6.87
C GLU A 154 -4.49 25.03 8.35
N GLY A 155 -3.31 24.59 8.78
CA GLY A 155 -2.83 24.78 10.13
C GLY A 155 -1.42 24.25 10.34
N GLU A 156 -0.91 24.51 11.53
CA GLU A 156 0.28 23.87 12.07
C GLU A 156 -0.14 22.75 13.00
N PHE A 157 0.57 21.63 12.93
CA PHE A 157 0.28 20.45 13.72
C PHE A 157 1.58 19.83 14.24
N PRO A 158 1.59 19.25 15.45
CA PRO A 158 2.75 18.50 15.92
C PRO A 158 2.96 17.22 15.08
N TYR A 159 4.02 16.46 15.33
CA TYR A 159 4.16 15.22 14.57
C TYR A 159 3.06 14.21 14.91
N PRO A 160 2.52 13.51 13.89
CA PRO A 160 1.54 12.47 14.08
C PRO A 160 2.17 11.24 14.75
N SER A 161 1.31 10.37 15.29
CA SER A 161 1.75 9.09 15.86
C SER A 161 2.07 8.04 14.79
N ALA A 162 1.47 8.17 13.60
CA ALA A 162 1.76 7.33 12.44
C ALA A 162 1.76 8.13 11.13
N ILE A 163 2.58 7.73 10.17
CA ILE A 163 2.67 8.37 8.85
C ILE A 163 2.38 7.35 7.75
N TYR A 164 1.34 7.61 6.97
CA TYR A 164 1.13 6.98 5.67
C TYR A 164 1.95 7.73 4.61
N ARG A 165 2.97 7.07 4.07
CA ARG A 165 3.89 7.63 3.07
C ARG A 165 3.52 7.19 1.66
N THR A 166 3.35 8.16 0.75
CA THR A 166 3.15 7.88 -0.69
C THR A 166 4.33 8.32 -1.57
N VAL A 167 5.32 9.01 -1.00
CA VAL A 167 6.51 9.50 -1.72
C VAL A 167 7.79 8.81 -1.26
N GLY A 168 8.77 8.71 -2.17
CA GLY A 168 10.10 8.22 -1.80
C GLY A 168 10.84 9.20 -0.89
N LEU A 169 11.45 8.70 0.18
CA LEU A 169 12.28 9.47 1.11
C LEU A 169 13.76 9.17 0.93
N SER A 170 14.61 10.18 1.16
CA SER A 170 16.05 9.97 1.34
C SER A 170 16.34 9.24 2.65
N GLU A 171 17.53 8.67 2.80
CA GLU A 171 17.95 8.02 4.05
C GLU A 171 17.91 8.99 5.24
N GLU A 172 18.28 10.25 5.04
CA GLU A 172 18.19 11.30 6.07
C GLU A 172 16.76 11.46 6.60
N TRP A 173 15.77 11.54 5.71
CA TRP A 173 14.37 11.66 6.12
C TRP A 173 13.83 10.39 6.77
N LYS A 174 14.25 9.21 6.30
CA LYS A 174 13.89 7.93 6.93
C LYS A 174 14.42 7.87 8.37
N ASN A 175 15.70 8.19 8.58
CA ASN A 175 16.32 8.20 9.89
C ASN A 175 15.69 9.24 10.83
N HIS A 176 15.35 10.42 10.30
CA HIS A 176 14.64 11.45 11.06
C HIS A 176 13.29 10.96 11.58
N PHE A 177 12.42 10.44 10.70
CA PHE A 177 11.11 9.95 11.14
C PHE A 177 11.23 8.74 12.06
N LEU A 178 12.15 7.81 11.78
CA LEU A 178 12.42 6.67 12.66
C LEU A 178 12.82 7.14 14.08
N SER A 179 13.67 8.16 14.19
CA SER A 179 14.06 8.72 15.49
C SER A 179 12.92 9.50 16.16
N ALA A 180 12.02 10.12 15.40
CA ALA A 180 11.00 11.01 15.94
C ALA A 180 9.71 10.29 16.36
N ILE A 181 9.30 9.26 15.61
CA ILE A 181 8.03 8.55 15.79
C ILE A 181 8.17 7.01 15.77
N GLY A 182 9.39 6.49 15.73
CA GLY A 182 9.65 5.04 15.66
C GLY A 182 9.34 4.44 14.28
N ASP A 183 9.14 3.13 14.24
CA ASP A 183 8.75 2.40 13.02
C ASP A 183 7.24 2.53 12.75
N ASN A 184 6.71 3.75 12.86
CA ASN A 184 5.29 4.07 12.59
C ASN A 184 5.11 4.78 11.24
N ILE A 185 6.12 4.73 10.38
CA ILE A 185 6.05 5.16 8.98
C ILE A 185 6.08 3.93 8.07
N PHE A 186 4.97 3.65 7.41
CA PHE A 186 4.86 2.46 6.56
C PHE A 186 4.96 2.79 5.07
N ASN A 187 5.11 1.73 4.27
CA ASN A 187 5.55 1.78 2.88
C ASN A 187 6.94 2.39 2.75
N SER A 188 7.82 2.21 3.75
CA SER A 188 9.11 2.92 3.89
C SER A 188 10.22 2.41 2.95
N ARG A 189 10.13 1.16 2.50
CA ARG A 189 11.11 0.49 1.64
C ARG A 189 10.49 -0.06 0.36
N TYR A 190 11.11 0.28 -0.77
CA TYR A 190 10.81 -0.36 -2.06
C TYR A 190 11.82 -1.48 -2.33
N PHE A 191 11.40 -2.50 -3.08
CA PHE A 191 12.25 -3.60 -3.52
C PHE A 191 12.05 -3.81 -5.02
N ASN A 192 13.03 -4.42 -5.67
CA ASN A 192 12.98 -4.68 -7.11
C ASN A 192 12.59 -6.13 -7.41
N LYS A 193 12.36 -6.42 -8.71
CA LYS A 193 11.96 -7.74 -9.20
C LYS A 193 12.99 -8.84 -8.88
N TRP A 194 14.28 -8.48 -8.82
CA TRP A 194 15.34 -9.45 -8.51
C TRP A 194 15.33 -9.84 -7.03
N GLN A 195 15.24 -8.87 -6.13
CA GLN A 195 15.12 -9.12 -4.69
C GLN A 195 13.91 -10.01 -4.39
N MET A 196 12.77 -9.72 -5.01
CA MET A 196 11.56 -10.55 -4.93
C MET A 196 11.84 -12.00 -5.30
N TYR A 197 12.49 -12.23 -6.45
CA TYR A 197 12.85 -13.57 -6.90
C TYR A 197 13.79 -14.26 -5.91
N GLN A 198 14.84 -13.58 -5.43
CA GLN A 198 15.80 -14.15 -4.47
C GLN A 198 15.13 -14.58 -3.16
N TRP A 199 14.14 -13.82 -2.69
CA TRP A 199 13.37 -14.17 -1.49
C TRP A 199 12.48 -15.38 -1.73
N PHE A 200 11.62 -15.33 -2.75
CA PHE A 200 10.57 -16.33 -2.90
C PHE A 200 11.01 -17.62 -3.60
N SER A 201 12.07 -17.59 -4.40
CA SER A 201 12.62 -18.81 -5.02
C SER A 201 13.21 -19.79 -4.00
N ASN A 202 13.58 -19.32 -2.81
CA ASN A 202 14.09 -20.14 -1.72
C ASN A 202 13.01 -20.51 -0.68
N ASP A 203 11.81 -19.93 -0.80
CA ASP A 203 10.69 -20.22 0.09
C ASP A 203 9.98 -21.50 -0.36
N ARG A 204 9.75 -22.43 0.57
CA ARG A 204 9.17 -23.74 0.26
C ARG A 204 7.73 -23.65 -0.24
N VAL A 205 6.96 -22.66 0.23
CA VAL A 205 5.55 -22.48 -0.11
C VAL A 205 5.41 -21.67 -1.39
N LEU A 206 6.23 -20.64 -1.58
CA LEU A 206 6.11 -19.72 -2.71
C LEU A 206 6.90 -20.16 -3.94
N SER A 207 8.03 -20.84 -3.80
CA SER A 207 8.88 -21.21 -4.96
C SER A 207 8.17 -21.95 -6.10
N PRO A 208 7.16 -22.83 -5.86
CA PRO A 208 6.41 -23.45 -6.96
C PRO A 208 5.55 -22.45 -7.76
N HIS A 209 5.29 -21.27 -7.22
CA HIS A 209 4.50 -20.21 -7.83
C HIS A 209 5.35 -19.11 -8.47
N ILE A 210 6.69 -19.23 -8.43
CA ILE A 210 7.60 -18.22 -9.00
C ILE A 210 8.16 -18.73 -10.33
N PRO A 211 7.96 -18.00 -11.45
CA PRO A 211 8.57 -18.37 -12.72
C PRO A 211 10.11 -18.36 -12.62
N TYR A 212 10.76 -19.38 -13.17
CA TYR A 212 12.22 -19.48 -13.14
C TYR A 212 12.84 -18.21 -13.75
N THR A 213 13.75 -17.57 -13.01
CA THR A 213 14.31 -16.27 -13.38
C THR A 213 15.82 -16.24 -13.16
N VAL A 214 16.54 -15.60 -14.07
CA VAL A 214 17.98 -15.32 -13.94
C VAL A 214 18.26 -13.84 -14.21
N LEU A 215 19.32 -13.31 -13.59
CA LEU A 215 19.81 -11.97 -13.87
C LEU A 215 20.59 -11.97 -15.19
N TYR A 216 20.20 -11.14 -16.15
CA TYR A 216 20.86 -11.06 -17.46
C TYR A 216 22.30 -10.57 -17.30
N SER A 217 23.25 -11.45 -17.66
CA SER A 217 24.68 -11.14 -17.65
C SER A 217 25.25 -11.07 -19.07
N SER A 218 24.79 -11.93 -19.97
CA SER A 218 25.22 -11.99 -21.36
C SER A 218 24.10 -12.50 -22.29
N PRO A 219 24.22 -12.29 -23.61
CA PRO A 219 23.30 -12.89 -24.57
C PRO A 219 23.20 -14.42 -24.47
N GLN A 220 24.25 -15.10 -24.02
CA GLN A 220 24.25 -16.55 -23.87
C GLN A 220 23.22 -17.02 -22.83
N ASP A 221 22.96 -16.22 -21.81
CA ASP A 221 21.97 -16.53 -20.78
C ASP A 221 20.55 -16.60 -21.38
N VAL A 222 20.26 -15.70 -22.32
CA VAL A 222 18.96 -15.67 -23.03
C VAL A 222 18.83 -16.91 -23.90
N LEU A 223 19.88 -17.26 -24.65
CA LEU A 223 19.88 -18.44 -25.51
C LEU A 223 19.73 -19.73 -24.70
N ALA A 224 20.43 -19.86 -23.56
CA ALA A 224 20.30 -21.01 -22.67
C ALA A 224 18.89 -21.13 -22.06
N MET A 225 18.30 -19.99 -21.66
CA MET A 225 16.92 -19.97 -21.16
C MET A 225 15.90 -20.31 -22.26
N LEU A 226 16.13 -19.88 -23.50
CA LEU A 226 15.31 -20.24 -24.66
C LEU A 226 15.43 -21.72 -25.02
N GLU A 227 16.62 -22.31 -24.92
CA GLU A 227 16.79 -23.75 -25.10
C GLU A 227 15.96 -24.53 -24.07
N LYS A 228 15.99 -24.10 -22.81
CA LYS A 228 15.27 -24.73 -21.71
C LYS A 228 13.75 -24.56 -21.78
N PHE A 229 13.25 -23.38 -22.15
CA PHE A 229 11.82 -23.04 -22.02
C PHE A 229 11.12 -22.68 -23.34
N GLN A 230 11.84 -22.59 -24.46
CA GLN A 230 11.38 -22.13 -25.78
C GLN A 230 10.88 -20.67 -25.84
N LYS A 231 10.41 -20.10 -24.73
CA LYS A 231 9.87 -18.75 -24.64
C LYS A 231 10.27 -18.11 -23.31
N VAL A 232 10.74 -16.87 -23.38
CA VAL A 232 11.20 -16.11 -22.21
C VAL A 232 10.74 -14.66 -22.28
N TYR A 233 10.67 -14.01 -21.13
CA TYR A 233 10.53 -12.57 -21.00
C TYR A 233 11.84 -11.94 -20.52
N LEU A 234 12.33 -10.93 -21.24
CA LEU A 234 13.28 -9.96 -20.74
C LEU A 234 12.52 -8.82 -20.07
N LYS A 235 12.81 -8.56 -18.80
CA LYS A 235 12.14 -7.54 -17.99
C LYS A 235 13.17 -6.61 -17.34
N PRO A 236 13.05 -5.28 -17.42
CA PRO A 236 13.97 -4.40 -16.71
C PRO A 236 13.85 -4.59 -15.20
N VAL A 237 14.99 -4.59 -14.48
CA VAL A 237 15.01 -4.76 -13.01
C VAL A 237 14.21 -3.65 -12.29
N SER A 238 14.30 -2.42 -12.80
CA SER A 238 13.66 -1.22 -12.22
C SER A 238 12.46 -0.70 -13.04
N GLY A 239 11.98 -1.48 -14.03
CA GLY A 239 10.88 -1.08 -14.91
C GLY A 239 9.51 -1.11 -14.20
N LEU A 240 8.57 -0.27 -14.69
CA LEU A 240 7.19 -0.16 -14.20
C LEU A 240 6.20 -0.30 -15.36
N ARG A 241 4.95 -0.67 -15.06
CA ARG A 241 3.80 -0.69 -15.99
C ARG A 241 4.01 -1.52 -17.28
N GLY A 242 4.88 -2.54 -17.20
CA GLY A 242 5.20 -3.38 -18.35
C GLY A 242 6.09 -2.73 -19.41
N HIS A 243 6.59 -1.51 -19.20
CA HIS A 243 7.50 -0.85 -20.15
C HIS A 243 8.85 -1.58 -20.24
N GLY A 244 9.36 -1.71 -21.47
CA GLY A 244 10.62 -2.37 -21.75
C GLY A 244 10.59 -3.89 -21.60
N ILE A 245 9.41 -4.50 -21.45
CA ILE A 245 9.26 -5.96 -21.45
C ILE A 245 9.30 -6.47 -22.88
N VAL A 246 10.19 -7.42 -23.15
CA VAL A 246 10.32 -8.09 -24.43
C VAL A 246 10.13 -9.57 -24.25
N ARG A 247 9.22 -10.18 -25.02
CA ARG A 247 9.05 -11.63 -25.08
C ARG A 247 9.86 -12.17 -26.25
N ILE A 248 10.72 -13.14 -25.99
CA ILE A 248 11.49 -13.83 -27.04
C ILE A 248 10.98 -15.26 -27.14
N SER A 249 10.70 -15.72 -28.35
CA SER A 249 10.35 -17.11 -28.65
C SER A 249 11.37 -17.71 -29.62
N ALA A 250 11.85 -18.92 -29.33
CA ALA A 250 12.64 -19.72 -30.26
C ALA A 250 11.71 -20.62 -31.09
N ALA A 251 11.83 -20.51 -32.40
CA ALA A 251 11.15 -21.33 -33.39
C ALA A 251 12.18 -21.74 -34.44
N ASN A 252 13.10 -22.63 -34.05
CA ASN A 252 14.33 -22.93 -34.78
C ASN A 252 14.13 -23.01 -36.32
N PRO A 253 14.93 -22.28 -37.12
CA PRO A 253 16.09 -21.47 -36.73
C PRO A 253 15.75 -20.01 -36.35
N LEU A 254 14.48 -19.66 -36.18
CA LEU A 254 14.02 -18.29 -36.01
C LEU A 254 13.92 -17.89 -34.53
N PHE A 255 14.17 -16.62 -34.26
CA PHE A 255 13.98 -15.97 -32.97
C PHE A 255 13.01 -14.80 -33.15
N ILE A 256 11.90 -14.82 -32.41
CA ILE A 256 10.83 -13.83 -32.53
C ILE A 256 10.80 -12.99 -31.26
N PHE A 257 11.07 -11.70 -31.40
CA PHE A 257 11.03 -10.70 -30.35
C PHE A 257 9.71 -9.95 -30.48
N LYS A 258 8.88 -9.98 -29.43
CA LYS A 258 7.65 -9.21 -29.34
C LYS A 258 7.72 -8.25 -28.17
N TYR A 259 7.25 -7.03 -28.37
CA TYR A 259 7.17 -6.03 -27.31
C TYR A 259 6.04 -5.05 -27.62
N HIS A 260 5.64 -4.29 -26.60
CA HIS A 260 4.60 -3.30 -26.70
C HIS A 260 5.18 -1.92 -26.36
N GLU A 261 5.04 -0.97 -27.28
CA GLU A 261 5.55 0.39 -27.14
C GLU A 261 4.55 1.36 -27.80
N ASN A 262 4.36 2.55 -27.24
CA ASN A 262 3.45 3.57 -27.79
C ASN A 262 2.02 3.09 -28.15
N HIS A 263 1.46 2.17 -27.35
CA HIS A 263 0.14 1.54 -27.59
C HIS A 263 0.06 0.62 -28.81
N GLU A 264 1.20 0.22 -29.37
CA GLU A 264 1.30 -0.70 -30.51
C GLU A 264 2.11 -1.95 -30.15
N ASN A 265 1.78 -3.05 -30.84
CA ASN A 265 2.52 -4.31 -30.74
C ASN A 265 3.55 -4.39 -31.85
N TYR A 266 4.82 -4.56 -31.48
CA TYR A 266 5.93 -4.75 -32.42
C TYR A 266 6.39 -6.21 -32.41
N SER A 267 6.87 -6.66 -33.56
CA SER A 267 7.45 -7.99 -33.74
C SER A 267 8.66 -7.92 -34.65
N ILE A 268 9.79 -8.43 -34.17
CA ILE A 268 11.03 -8.56 -34.93
C ILE A 268 11.36 -10.04 -35.02
N THR A 269 11.61 -10.53 -36.23
CA THR A 269 12.04 -11.91 -36.47
C THR A 269 13.47 -11.91 -36.95
N LEU A 270 14.34 -12.63 -36.24
CA LEU A 270 15.75 -12.79 -36.58
C LEU A 270 16.03 -14.24 -36.95
N GLU A 271 16.84 -14.42 -37.97
CA GLU A 271 17.30 -15.73 -38.41
C GLU A 271 18.54 -16.14 -37.62
N ASN A 272 18.60 -17.39 -37.18
CA ASN A 272 19.71 -18.02 -36.48
C ASN A 272 20.15 -17.36 -35.17
N SER A 273 20.92 -18.11 -34.38
CA SER A 273 21.37 -17.69 -33.05
C SER A 273 22.38 -16.54 -33.08
N ASN A 274 23.13 -16.36 -34.17
CA ASN A 274 24.15 -15.31 -34.26
C ASN A 274 23.52 -13.92 -34.41
N LYS A 275 22.53 -13.76 -35.30
CA LYS A 275 21.81 -12.48 -35.43
C LYS A 275 21.03 -12.16 -34.15
N ALA A 276 20.38 -13.16 -33.55
CA ALA A 276 19.69 -12.99 -32.27
C ALA A 276 20.65 -12.55 -31.15
N ARG A 277 21.82 -13.19 -31.04
CA ARG A 277 22.87 -12.82 -30.08
C ARG A 277 23.33 -11.38 -30.27
N GLN A 278 23.63 -10.98 -31.51
CA GLN A 278 24.05 -9.61 -31.83
C GLN A 278 22.98 -8.59 -31.43
N TYR A 279 21.73 -8.82 -31.82
CA TYR A 279 20.62 -7.95 -31.48
C TYR A 279 20.46 -7.81 -29.96
N ILE A 280 20.54 -8.92 -29.21
CA ILE A 280 20.45 -8.91 -27.76
C ILE A 280 21.59 -8.08 -27.15
N GLN A 281 22.82 -8.24 -27.66
CA GLN A 281 24.00 -7.51 -27.19
C GLN A 281 23.89 -5.99 -27.43
N GLU A 282 23.28 -5.57 -28.55
CA GLU A 282 23.10 -4.17 -28.93
C GLU A 282 21.99 -3.47 -28.12
N HIS A 283 20.94 -4.21 -27.73
CA HIS A 283 19.72 -3.62 -27.14
C HIS A 283 19.58 -3.82 -25.63
N PHE A 284 20.25 -4.83 -25.04
CA PHE A 284 20.13 -5.15 -23.61
C PHE A 284 21.47 -5.10 -22.90
N ALA A 285 21.47 -4.50 -21.72
CA ALA A 285 22.67 -4.27 -20.94
C ALA A 285 22.74 -5.13 -19.68
N HIS A 286 23.97 -5.57 -19.38
CA HIS A 286 24.32 -6.39 -18.22
C HIS A 286 23.73 -5.84 -16.91
N GLY A 287 23.17 -6.71 -16.08
CA GLY A 287 22.65 -6.40 -14.74
C GLY A 287 21.40 -5.51 -14.70
N ARG A 288 20.89 -5.06 -15.86
CA ARG A 288 19.71 -4.18 -15.94
C ARG A 288 18.42 -4.92 -16.28
N TYR A 289 18.51 -6.18 -16.69
CA TYR A 289 17.39 -7.00 -17.10
C TYR A 289 17.36 -8.36 -16.37
N LEU A 290 16.15 -8.89 -16.23
CA LEU A 290 15.88 -10.26 -15.81
C LEU A 290 15.42 -11.06 -17.01
N ILE A 291 15.84 -12.32 -17.08
CA ILE A 291 15.34 -13.30 -18.04
C ILE A 291 14.45 -14.25 -17.26
N GLN A 292 13.17 -14.24 -17.57
CA GLN A 292 12.15 -15.02 -16.86
C GLN A 292 11.49 -16.00 -17.81
N GLN A 293 11.24 -17.23 -17.35
CA GLN A 293 10.42 -18.21 -18.05
C GLN A 293 9.07 -17.58 -18.45
N ALA A 294 8.68 -17.73 -19.71
CA ALA A 294 7.35 -17.35 -20.12
C ALA A 294 6.36 -18.45 -19.72
N VAL A 295 5.43 -18.10 -18.84
CA VAL A 295 4.33 -18.99 -18.44
C VAL A 295 3.23 -18.91 -19.49
N ASP A 296 2.71 -20.06 -19.91
CA ASP A 296 1.55 -20.15 -20.81
C ASP A 296 0.25 -19.93 -20.02
N LEU A 297 0.05 -18.66 -19.66
CA LEU A 297 -1.12 -18.17 -18.94
C LEU A 297 -2.41 -18.37 -19.73
N LEU A 298 -3.54 -18.35 -19.01
CA LEU A 298 -4.87 -18.26 -19.62
C LEU A 298 -4.98 -17.00 -20.49
N GLU A 299 -5.80 -17.09 -21.52
CA GLU A 299 -6.03 -16.01 -22.46
C GLU A 299 -7.52 -15.74 -22.62
N HIS A 300 -7.87 -14.47 -22.80
CA HIS A 300 -9.21 -14.04 -23.18
C HIS A 300 -9.12 -13.23 -24.48
N GLN A 301 -9.85 -13.64 -25.52
CA GLN A 301 -9.84 -12.98 -26.83
C GLN A 301 -8.43 -12.78 -27.44
N GLY A 302 -7.51 -13.70 -27.15
CA GLY A 302 -6.12 -13.67 -27.65
C GLY A 302 -5.19 -12.71 -26.89
N GLY A 303 -5.60 -12.23 -25.73
CA GLY A 303 -4.76 -11.48 -24.79
C GLY A 303 -4.55 -12.24 -23.49
N VAL A 304 -3.35 -12.13 -22.91
CA VAL A 304 -2.97 -12.79 -21.67
C VAL A 304 -3.80 -12.26 -20.49
N VAL A 305 -4.20 -13.17 -19.60
CA VAL A 305 -4.97 -12.88 -18.39
C VAL A 305 -4.09 -12.94 -17.14
N ASP A 306 -4.28 -11.99 -16.23
CA ASP A 306 -3.87 -12.08 -14.84
C ASP A 306 -4.91 -11.50 -13.89
N PHE A 307 -4.69 -11.68 -12.59
CA PHE A 307 -5.55 -11.22 -11.52
C PHE A 307 -4.76 -10.26 -10.62
N ARG A 308 -5.13 -8.99 -10.65
CA ARG A 308 -4.62 -7.97 -9.74
C ARG A 308 -5.30 -8.13 -8.39
N CYS A 309 -4.56 -8.63 -7.41
CA CYS A 309 -4.97 -8.66 -6.02
C CYS A 309 -4.52 -7.37 -5.33
N VAL A 310 -5.44 -6.65 -4.68
CA VAL A 310 -5.09 -5.53 -3.80
C VAL A 310 -5.22 -6.01 -2.36
N VAL A 311 -4.09 -6.08 -1.67
CA VAL A 311 -3.99 -6.61 -0.30
C VAL A 311 -3.58 -5.49 0.62
N GLN A 312 -4.31 -5.31 1.72
CA GLN A 312 -4.09 -4.22 2.68
C GLN A 312 -4.08 -4.76 4.09
N LYS A 313 -3.25 -4.18 4.95
CA LYS A 313 -3.35 -4.43 6.39
C LYS A 313 -4.56 -3.70 6.94
N ASP A 314 -5.26 -4.34 7.86
CA ASP A 314 -6.35 -3.73 8.62
C ASP A 314 -5.85 -3.05 9.90
N GLN A 315 -6.81 -2.61 10.72
CA GLN A 315 -6.56 -2.01 12.05
C GLN A 315 -6.07 -3.00 13.11
N PHE A 316 -5.91 -4.28 12.77
CA PHE A 316 -5.38 -5.31 13.64
C PHE A 316 -4.03 -5.84 13.14
N ASN A 317 -3.42 -5.16 12.15
CA ASN A 317 -2.17 -5.57 11.50
C ASN A 317 -2.26 -6.94 10.81
N VAL A 318 -3.46 -7.30 10.34
CA VAL A 318 -3.71 -8.52 9.58
C VAL A 318 -3.86 -8.16 8.10
N TRP A 319 -3.18 -8.92 7.22
CA TRP A 319 -3.33 -8.77 5.78
C TRP A 319 -4.70 -9.29 5.33
N ILE A 320 -5.43 -8.46 4.57
CA ILE A 320 -6.71 -8.80 3.96
C ILE A 320 -6.61 -8.57 2.45
N CYS A 321 -7.03 -9.55 1.65
CA CYS A 321 -7.23 -9.38 0.22
C CYS A 321 -8.55 -8.63 0.00
N ARG A 322 -8.47 -7.34 -0.31
CA ARG A 322 -9.62 -6.44 -0.44
C ARG A 322 -10.27 -6.52 -1.82
N ALA A 323 -9.49 -6.84 -2.84
CA ALA A 323 -9.94 -6.91 -4.22
C ALA A 323 -9.17 -7.98 -4.99
N ILE A 324 -9.87 -8.66 -5.89
CA ILE A 324 -9.28 -9.44 -6.97
C ILE A 324 -9.94 -8.99 -8.26
N ILE A 325 -9.16 -8.42 -9.17
CA ILE A 325 -9.66 -7.87 -10.43
C ILE A 325 -8.94 -8.56 -11.57
N GLY A 326 -9.70 -9.23 -12.42
CA GLY A 326 -9.18 -9.88 -13.61
C GLY A 326 -8.83 -8.84 -14.67
N ARG A 327 -7.65 -8.96 -15.28
CA ARG A 327 -7.20 -8.12 -16.39
C ARG A 327 -6.91 -8.99 -17.60
N ALA A 328 -7.43 -8.60 -18.75
CA ALA A 328 -7.12 -9.23 -20.03
C ALA A 328 -6.39 -8.22 -20.93
N GLY A 329 -5.23 -8.61 -21.46
CA GLY A 329 -4.49 -7.78 -22.42
C GLY A 329 -5.26 -7.62 -23.75
N GLY A 330 -4.89 -6.61 -24.53
CA GLY A 330 -5.38 -6.48 -25.91
C GLY A 330 -4.94 -7.67 -26.79
N LYS A 331 -5.63 -7.90 -27.90
CA LYS A 331 -5.34 -9.00 -28.83
C LYS A 331 -3.87 -9.00 -29.27
N GLY A 332 -3.18 -10.11 -29.02
CA GLY A 332 -1.76 -10.29 -29.36
C GLY A 332 -0.77 -9.58 -28.42
N SER A 333 -1.26 -8.86 -27.41
CA SER A 333 -0.42 -8.24 -26.38
C SER A 333 0.25 -9.32 -25.53
N ILE A 334 1.51 -9.07 -25.18
CA ILE A 334 2.28 -9.94 -24.29
C ILE A 334 2.15 -9.55 -22.81
N VAL A 335 1.42 -8.46 -22.53
CA VAL A 335 1.10 -7.93 -21.19
C VAL A 335 -0.40 -7.71 -21.07
N SER A 336 -0.93 -7.91 -19.87
CA SER A 336 -2.33 -7.71 -19.46
C SER A 336 -2.66 -6.28 -19.03
N ASN A 337 -1.66 -5.39 -18.99
CA ASN A 337 -1.79 -4.08 -18.37
C ASN A 337 -2.85 -3.21 -19.08
N ILE A 338 -3.75 -2.60 -18.31
CA ILE A 338 -4.90 -1.82 -18.82
C ILE A 338 -4.42 -0.63 -19.65
N SER A 339 -3.34 0.05 -19.23
CA SER A 339 -2.77 1.18 -19.98
C SER A 339 -2.19 0.79 -21.36
N SER A 340 -2.08 -0.51 -21.65
CA SER A 340 -1.68 -1.07 -22.95
C SER A 340 -2.88 -1.51 -23.80
N GLY A 341 -4.09 -0.98 -23.53
CA GLY A 341 -5.31 -1.33 -24.24
C GLY A 341 -5.99 -2.61 -23.74
N GLY A 342 -5.71 -3.02 -22.49
CA GLY A 342 -6.37 -4.14 -21.83
C GLY A 342 -7.77 -3.79 -21.29
N SER A 343 -8.47 -4.79 -20.77
CA SER A 343 -9.79 -4.66 -20.14
C SER A 343 -9.79 -5.25 -18.73
N ALA A 344 -10.60 -4.67 -17.83
CA ALA A 344 -10.78 -5.15 -16.47
C ALA A 344 -12.14 -5.84 -16.29
N PHE A 345 -12.19 -6.84 -15.41
CA PHE A 345 -13.37 -7.63 -15.11
C PHE A 345 -13.38 -8.02 -13.62
N PRO A 346 -14.55 -8.22 -13.01
CA PRO A 346 -14.65 -9.00 -11.78
C PRO A 346 -13.96 -10.36 -11.95
N ALA A 347 -13.19 -10.79 -10.95
CA ALA A 347 -12.35 -12.00 -11.07
C ALA A 347 -13.15 -13.25 -11.45
N GLN A 348 -14.26 -13.50 -10.75
CA GLN A 348 -15.15 -14.64 -11.02
C GLN A 348 -15.71 -14.61 -12.45
N GLU A 349 -16.09 -13.44 -12.95
CA GLU A 349 -16.60 -13.28 -14.31
C GLU A 349 -15.54 -13.66 -15.34
N LEU A 350 -14.30 -13.19 -15.17
CA LEU A 350 -13.22 -13.51 -16.08
C LEU A 350 -12.84 -14.99 -16.01
N LEU A 351 -12.71 -15.55 -14.80
CA LEU A 351 -12.43 -16.98 -14.59
C LEU A 351 -13.48 -17.86 -15.29
N LYS A 352 -14.77 -17.54 -15.13
CA LYS A 352 -15.87 -18.25 -15.78
C LYS A 352 -15.75 -18.20 -17.31
N LYS A 353 -15.39 -17.04 -17.86
CA LYS A 353 -15.19 -16.83 -19.31
C LYS A 353 -14.01 -17.62 -19.88
N VAL A 354 -12.90 -17.74 -19.15
CA VAL A 354 -11.66 -18.34 -19.68
C VAL A 354 -11.51 -19.83 -19.39
N LEU A 355 -12.10 -20.33 -18.31
CA LEU A 355 -11.99 -21.73 -17.92
C LEU A 355 -13.16 -22.59 -18.39
N ALA A 356 -14.35 -21.99 -18.63
CA ALA A 356 -15.58 -22.72 -18.95
C ALA A 356 -15.90 -23.87 -17.95
N VAL A 357 -15.57 -23.66 -16.67
CA VAL A 357 -15.78 -24.62 -15.57
C VAL A 357 -17.03 -24.30 -14.75
N PRO A 358 -17.55 -25.26 -13.96
CA PRO A 358 -18.61 -25.00 -12.97
C PRO A 358 -18.24 -23.90 -11.97
N GLU A 359 -19.25 -23.23 -11.42
CA GLU A 359 -19.10 -22.10 -10.51
C GLU A 359 -18.30 -22.43 -9.23
N LYS A 360 -18.48 -23.65 -8.69
CA LYS A 360 -17.70 -24.13 -7.54
C LYS A 360 -16.19 -24.12 -7.80
N ASP A 361 -15.77 -24.41 -9.04
CA ASP A 361 -14.36 -24.52 -9.40
C ASP A 361 -13.76 -23.13 -9.64
N VAL A 362 -14.58 -22.18 -10.11
CA VAL A 362 -14.22 -20.75 -10.16
C VAL A 362 -13.93 -20.21 -8.76
N PHE A 363 -14.83 -20.45 -7.80
CA PHE A 363 -14.65 -20.00 -6.42
C PHE A 363 -13.39 -20.61 -5.78
N ALA A 364 -13.16 -21.91 -5.98
CA ALA A 364 -11.97 -22.57 -5.47
C ALA A 364 -10.65 -22.01 -6.04
N ILE A 365 -10.65 -21.52 -7.30
CA ILE A 365 -9.47 -20.88 -7.89
C ILE A 365 -9.27 -19.47 -7.30
N GLU A 366 -10.34 -18.71 -7.13
CA GLU A 366 -10.29 -17.41 -6.47
C GLU A 366 -9.74 -17.52 -5.03
N GLU A 367 -10.22 -18.49 -4.25
CA GLU A 367 -9.69 -18.75 -2.90
C GLU A 367 -8.19 -19.09 -2.91
N LYS A 368 -7.73 -19.88 -3.90
CA LYS A 368 -6.30 -20.17 -4.06
C LYS A 368 -5.50 -18.92 -4.41
N ILE A 369 -6.05 -18.03 -5.25
CA ILE A 369 -5.44 -16.73 -5.57
C ILE A 369 -5.33 -15.88 -4.30
N THR A 370 -6.40 -15.79 -3.51
CA THR A 370 -6.41 -15.09 -2.22
C THR A 370 -5.34 -15.67 -1.28
N ALA A 371 -5.31 -16.99 -1.11
CA ALA A 371 -4.36 -17.66 -0.22
C ALA A 371 -2.91 -17.42 -0.65
N LEU A 372 -2.61 -17.52 -1.96
CA LEU A 372 -1.28 -17.19 -2.49
C LEU A 372 -0.93 -15.73 -2.21
N ALA A 373 -1.84 -14.78 -2.46
CA ALA A 373 -1.60 -13.37 -2.21
C ALA A 373 -1.28 -13.08 -0.74
N LEU A 374 -2.05 -13.66 0.19
CA LEU A 374 -1.83 -13.53 1.63
C LEU A 374 -0.50 -14.18 2.07
N ASN A 375 -0.15 -15.35 1.55
CA ASN A 375 1.13 -16.01 1.84
C ASN A 375 2.31 -15.15 1.39
N VAL A 376 2.23 -14.52 0.22
CA VAL A 376 3.25 -13.59 -0.26
C VAL A 376 3.38 -12.39 0.67
N CYS A 377 2.27 -11.79 1.10
CA CYS A 377 2.29 -10.64 2.01
C CYS A 377 2.85 -10.99 3.40
N ASN A 378 2.52 -12.16 3.94
CA ASN A 378 3.08 -12.65 5.20
C ASN A 378 4.58 -12.91 5.08
N THR A 379 5.03 -13.55 4.01
CA THR A 379 6.46 -13.79 3.76
C THR A 379 7.24 -12.48 3.65
N LEU A 380 6.67 -11.43 3.04
CA LEU A 380 7.29 -10.10 3.00
C LEU A 380 7.43 -9.47 4.39
N ASN A 381 6.49 -9.71 5.31
CA ASN A 381 6.65 -9.28 6.71
C ASN A 381 7.87 -9.96 7.35
N ASP A 382 8.09 -11.25 7.09
CA ASP A 382 9.22 -12.01 7.63
C ASP A 382 10.58 -11.49 7.11
N TYR A 383 10.60 -10.93 5.89
CA TYR A 383 11.75 -10.21 5.34
C TYR A 383 11.89 -8.75 5.83
N GLY A 384 11.05 -8.33 6.78
CA GLY A 384 11.07 -6.99 7.38
C GLY A 384 10.57 -5.88 6.44
N ILE A 385 9.70 -6.21 5.47
CA ILE A 385 9.13 -5.20 4.57
C ILE A 385 7.94 -4.52 5.26
N HIS A 386 8.19 -3.33 5.80
CA HIS A 386 7.15 -2.54 6.44
C HIS A 386 6.27 -1.79 5.41
N CYS A 387 5.15 -2.39 5.06
CA CYS A 387 4.14 -1.84 4.15
C CYS A 387 2.72 -2.15 4.61
N GLY A 388 1.75 -1.37 4.14
CA GLY A 388 0.32 -1.52 4.48
C GLY A 388 -0.58 -1.80 3.28
N THR A 389 -0.06 -1.71 2.05
CA THR A 389 -0.81 -1.98 0.82
C THR A 389 0.11 -2.52 -0.26
N LEU A 390 -0.31 -3.61 -0.89
CA LEU A 390 0.41 -4.30 -1.97
C LEU A 390 -0.55 -4.65 -3.09
N GLY A 391 -0.08 -4.51 -4.33
CA GLY A 391 -0.79 -4.94 -5.53
C GLY A 391 -0.05 -6.11 -6.15
N LEU A 392 -0.63 -7.31 -6.12
CA LEU A 392 0.00 -8.52 -6.64
C LEU A 392 -0.66 -8.93 -7.96
N ASP A 393 0.15 -9.24 -8.95
CA ASP A 393 -0.32 -9.79 -10.23
C ASP A 393 -0.12 -11.30 -10.20
N ILE A 394 -1.21 -12.04 -10.19
CA ILE A 394 -1.21 -13.50 -10.18
C ILE A 394 -1.80 -14.01 -11.49
N GLY A 395 -1.01 -14.78 -12.23
CA GLY A 395 -1.45 -15.48 -13.43
C GLY A 395 -1.94 -16.89 -13.09
N VAL A 396 -2.86 -17.40 -13.88
CA VAL A 396 -3.26 -18.81 -13.90
C VAL A 396 -2.84 -19.38 -15.23
N ASP A 397 -2.16 -20.52 -15.24
CA ASP A 397 -1.80 -21.20 -16.49
C ASP A 397 -2.88 -22.17 -16.97
N LYS A 398 -2.67 -22.76 -18.15
CA LYS A 398 -3.61 -23.71 -18.77
C LYS A 398 -3.82 -25.00 -17.97
N THR A 399 -2.97 -25.29 -17.00
CA THR A 399 -3.11 -26.44 -16.08
C THR A 399 -3.82 -26.07 -14.77
N GLY A 400 -4.13 -24.78 -14.58
CA GLY A 400 -4.70 -24.25 -13.35
C GLY A 400 -3.67 -23.90 -12.27
N GLN A 401 -2.38 -23.99 -12.59
CA GLN A 401 -1.31 -23.61 -11.66
C GLN A 401 -1.21 -22.09 -11.56
N LEU A 402 -1.01 -21.60 -10.34
CA LEU A 402 -0.89 -20.18 -10.04
C LEU A 402 0.56 -19.72 -10.12
N TRP A 403 0.76 -18.51 -10.64
CA TRP A 403 2.07 -17.90 -10.83
C TRP A 403 2.05 -16.45 -10.35
N LEU A 404 2.93 -16.09 -9.41
CA LEU A 404 3.17 -14.70 -9.03
C LEU A 404 4.02 -14.03 -10.11
N ILE A 405 3.44 -13.07 -10.83
CA ILE A 405 4.05 -12.40 -11.97
C ILE A 405 4.78 -11.13 -11.54
N GLU A 406 4.16 -10.33 -10.68
CA GLU A 406 4.71 -9.05 -10.21
C GLU A 406 4.11 -8.65 -8.85
N ILE A 407 4.87 -7.90 -8.06
CA ILE A 407 4.37 -7.16 -6.89
C ILE A 407 4.63 -5.67 -7.10
N ASN A 408 3.58 -4.87 -7.01
CA ASN A 408 3.65 -3.42 -6.86
C ASN A 408 3.57 -3.07 -5.37
N ASN A 409 4.68 -2.59 -4.82
CA ASN A 409 4.80 -2.15 -3.44
C ASN A 409 5.02 -0.64 -3.28
N ARG A 410 4.83 0.14 -4.35
CA ARG A 410 4.98 1.59 -4.31
C ARG A 410 3.66 2.27 -4.00
N ASP A 411 2.72 2.07 -4.90
CA ASP A 411 1.39 2.67 -4.86
C ASP A 411 0.48 1.83 -5.77
N PRO A 412 -0.16 0.77 -5.26
CA PRO A 412 -1.16 0.02 -6.01
C PRO A 412 -2.33 0.96 -6.34
N ASP A 413 -2.51 1.24 -7.63
CA ASP A 413 -3.51 2.21 -8.07
C ASP A 413 -4.93 1.69 -7.79
N PRO A 414 -5.71 2.32 -6.89
CA PRO A 414 -7.04 1.86 -6.56
C PRO A 414 -8.06 2.14 -7.66
N THR A 415 -7.72 2.97 -8.66
CA THR A 415 -8.64 3.29 -9.78
C THR A 415 -9.01 2.07 -10.61
N ILE A 416 -8.27 0.96 -10.49
CA ILE A 416 -8.65 -0.32 -11.10
C ILE A 416 -10.04 -0.80 -10.67
N ALA A 417 -10.50 -0.44 -9.46
CA ALA A 417 -11.88 -0.73 -9.03
C ALA A 417 -12.92 0.05 -9.86
N LEU A 418 -12.57 1.25 -10.33
CA LEU A 418 -13.43 2.04 -11.21
C LEU A 418 -13.51 1.45 -12.62
N ASP A 419 -12.48 0.72 -13.08
CA ASP A 419 -12.50 0.04 -14.38
C ASP A 419 -13.54 -1.09 -14.42
N ILE A 420 -13.92 -1.64 -13.26
CA ILE A 420 -15.05 -2.57 -13.10
C ILE A 420 -16.32 -1.89 -12.56
N GLN A 421 -16.36 -0.55 -12.59
CA GLN A 421 -17.47 0.29 -12.15
C GLN A 421 -17.84 0.15 -10.66
N ASP A 422 -16.89 -0.28 -9.82
CA ASP A 422 -17.10 -0.44 -8.38
C ASP A 422 -16.55 0.77 -7.60
N GLN A 423 -17.44 1.74 -7.37
CA GLN A 423 -17.10 2.95 -6.61
C GLN A 423 -16.85 2.64 -5.13
N GLU A 424 -17.64 1.75 -4.50
CA GLU A 424 -17.49 1.44 -3.08
C GLU A 424 -16.16 0.75 -2.81
N LEU A 425 -15.73 -0.17 -3.68
CA LEU A 425 -14.41 -0.77 -3.61
C LEU A 425 -13.31 0.28 -3.81
N TYR A 426 -13.43 1.19 -4.77
CA TYR A 426 -12.47 2.28 -4.94
C TYR A 426 -12.29 3.11 -3.65
N HIS A 427 -13.40 3.41 -2.97
CA HIS A 427 -13.39 4.12 -1.71
C HIS A 427 -12.73 3.31 -0.59
N ALA A 428 -13.11 2.04 -0.43
CA ALA A 428 -12.53 1.13 0.55
C ALA A 428 -11.00 0.94 0.35
N LEU A 429 -10.54 0.86 -0.90
CA LEU A 429 -9.11 0.76 -1.21
C LEU A 429 -8.34 2.05 -0.90
N LYS A 430 -8.99 3.21 -1.02
CA LYS A 430 -8.40 4.51 -0.64
C LYS A 430 -8.30 4.69 0.87
N THR A 431 -9.33 4.33 1.62
CA THR A 431 -9.40 4.48 3.09
C THR A 431 -8.62 3.40 3.83
N GLY A 432 -8.55 2.18 3.29
CA GLY A 432 -7.90 1.00 3.87
C GLY A 432 -6.53 1.24 4.52
N PRO A 433 -5.56 1.94 3.89
CA PRO A 433 -4.25 2.20 4.48
C PRO A 433 -4.31 3.01 5.79
N LEU A 434 -5.35 3.82 5.99
CA LEU A 434 -5.52 4.61 7.22
C LEU A 434 -5.92 3.76 8.42
N PHE A 435 -6.57 2.62 8.22
CA PHE A 435 -6.84 1.67 9.30
C PHE A 435 -5.55 1.01 9.79
N TYR A 436 -4.62 0.69 8.89
CA TYR A 436 -3.29 0.27 9.31
C TYR A 436 -2.52 1.39 10.01
N ALA A 437 -2.64 2.64 9.53
CA ALA A 437 -2.05 3.78 10.22
C ALA A 437 -2.65 3.99 11.63
N LYS A 438 -3.95 3.73 11.80
CA LYS A 438 -4.65 3.72 13.09
C LYS A 438 -4.04 2.68 14.05
N PHE A 439 -3.81 1.46 13.57
CA PHE A 439 -3.09 0.43 14.33
C PHE A 439 -1.71 0.92 14.79
N LEU A 440 -0.90 1.49 13.87
CA LEU A 440 0.44 2.01 14.20
C LEU A 440 0.39 3.17 15.20
N ALA A 441 -0.68 3.97 15.17
CA ALA A 441 -0.92 5.03 16.15
C ALA A 441 -1.37 4.49 17.53
N GLY A 442 -1.54 3.17 17.69
CA GLY A 442 -1.97 2.51 18.93
C GLY A 442 -3.49 2.34 19.07
N PHE A 443 -4.25 2.59 18.00
CA PHE A 443 -5.72 2.61 17.98
C PHE A 443 -6.34 1.55 17.07
#